data_AF-A0A954VRH9-F1
#
_entry.id   AF-A0A954VRH9-F1
#
_cell.length_a   1.000
_cell.length_b   1.000
_cell.length_c   1.000
_cell.angle_alpha   90.00
_cell.angle_beta   90.00
_cell.angle_gamma   90.00
#
_symmetry.space_group_name_H-M   'P 1'
#
loop_
_entity.id
_entity.type
_entity.pdbx_description
1 polymer ?
#
loop_
_entity_poly.entity_id
_entity_poly.type
_entity_poly.pdbx_seq_one_letter_code
_entity_poly.pdbx_strand_id
1 'polypeptide(L)'
;MSTATIESAKMPRAEPAANLKPKEHGAYAILAIPIVTAILVTGPTVVGLCVAVASLAGFLAHEPLLVALGHRGARAQRTTPAAQRRLTVLLTVTIAGGVNAVVVGSTSVRYSLVLCCTLAIACFVLAIAGKHRTLG
;
A
#
# COMPACT_ATOMS: atom_id res chain seq x y z
N MET A 1 -25.29 -24.47 -52.55
CA MET A 1 -25.84 -23.98 -51.28
C MET A 1 -24.73 -24.06 -50.24
N SER A 2 -24.13 -22.92 -49.90
CA SER A 2 -22.92 -22.86 -49.05
C SER A 2 -23.30 -22.32 -47.68
N THR A 3 -23.24 -23.17 -46.66
CA THR A 3 -23.51 -22.84 -45.26
C THR A 3 -22.26 -22.21 -44.65
N ALA A 4 -22.29 -20.88 -44.44
CA ALA A 4 -21.27 -20.18 -43.67
C ALA A 4 -21.60 -20.31 -42.17
N THR A 5 -20.79 -21.08 -41.45
CA THR A 5 -20.81 -21.18 -39.99
C THR A 5 -20.22 -19.88 -39.44
N ILE A 6 -21.05 -19.03 -38.82
CA ILE A 6 -20.55 -17.86 -38.10
C ILE A 6 -19.90 -18.34 -36.80
N GLU A 7 -18.57 -18.34 -36.79
CA GLU A 7 -17.74 -18.60 -35.62
C GLU A 7 -18.02 -17.52 -34.56
N SER A 8 -18.65 -17.94 -33.47
CA SER A 8 -19.01 -17.08 -32.35
C SER A 8 -17.74 -16.49 -31.72
N ALA A 9 -17.53 -15.19 -31.94
CA ALA A 9 -16.43 -14.44 -31.35
C ALA A 9 -16.52 -14.51 -29.82
N LYS A 10 -15.64 -15.32 -29.23
CA LYS A 10 -15.48 -15.48 -27.79
C LYS A 10 -15.13 -14.13 -27.18
N MET A 11 -16.12 -13.45 -26.59
CA MET A 11 -15.88 -12.21 -25.83
C MET A 11 -14.79 -12.47 -24.78
N PRO A 12 -13.74 -11.64 -24.70
CA PRO A 12 -12.71 -11.81 -23.69
C PRO A 12 -13.35 -11.68 -22.31
N ARG A 13 -13.39 -12.79 -21.57
CA ARG A 13 -13.74 -12.78 -20.14
C ARG A 13 -12.78 -11.81 -19.47
N ALA A 14 -13.31 -10.73 -18.89
CA ALA A 14 -12.55 -9.88 -18.01
C ALA A 14 -11.93 -10.75 -16.91
N GLU A 15 -10.62 -10.95 -16.97
CA GLU A 15 -9.92 -11.70 -15.92
C GLU A 15 -10.17 -10.98 -14.59
N PRO A 16 -10.59 -11.70 -13.53
CA PRO A 16 -10.86 -11.08 -12.25
C PRO A 16 -9.60 -10.36 -11.77
N ALA A 17 -9.75 -9.07 -11.43
CA ALA A 17 -8.66 -8.23 -10.98
C ALA A 17 -7.89 -8.93 -9.86
N ALA A 18 -6.59 -9.12 -10.06
CA ALA A 18 -5.72 -9.78 -9.09
C ALA A 18 -5.94 -9.16 -7.71
N ASN A 19 -6.28 -10.01 -6.73
CA ASN A 19 -6.56 -9.58 -5.37
C ASN A 19 -5.24 -9.17 -4.70
N LEU A 20 -4.92 -7.88 -4.76
CA LEU A 20 -3.73 -7.25 -4.15
C LEU A 20 -3.93 -6.95 -2.65
N LYS A 21 -4.68 -7.80 -1.94
CA LYS A 21 -4.74 -7.71 -0.47
C LYS A 21 -3.54 -8.49 0.08
N PRO A 22 -2.78 -7.92 1.03
CA PRO A 22 -1.79 -8.66 1.81
C PRO A 22 -2.40 -9.97 2.33
N LYS A 23 -1.79 -11.10 1.96
CA LYS A 23 -2.28 -12.44 2.33
C LYS A 23 -1.94 -12.80 3.78
N GLU A 24 -0.96 -12.11 4.36
CA GLU A 24 -0.50 -12.33 5.72
C GLU A 24 -1.40 -11.60 6.71
N HIS A 25 -2.27 -12.35 7.38
CA HIS A 25 -3.24 -11.78 8.32
C HIS A 25 -2.54 -11.12 9.53
N GLY A 26 -1.34 -11.60 9.88
CA GLY A 26 -0.54 -11.06 10.98
C GLY A 26 -0.05 -9.64 10.75
N ALA A 27 0.22 -9.24 9.51
CA ALA A 27 0.71 -7.89 9.21
C ALA A 27 -0.35 -6.81 9.51
N TYR A 28 -1.64 -7.14 9.31
CA TYR A 28 -2.72 -6.24 9.72
C TYR A 28 -2.77 -6.07 11.25
N ALA A 29 -2.55 -7.15 12.01
CA ALA A 29 -2.54 -7.08 13.47
C ALA A 29 -1.37 -6.25 13.98
N ILE A 30 -0.18 -6.41 13.40
CA ILE A 30 1.03 -5.64 13.75
C ILE A 30 0.80 -4.14 13.58
N LEU A 31 0.02 -3.72 12.59
CA LEU A 31 -0.29 -2.30 12.37
C LEU A 31 -1.53 -1.82 13.14
N ALA A 32 -2.61 -2.60 13.13
CA ALA A 32 -3.89 -2.19 13.70
C ALA A 32 -3.86 -2.14 15.22
N ILE A 33 -3.19 -3.09 15.89
CA ILE A 33 -3.16 -3.14 17.36
C ILE A 33 -2.53 -1.87 17.94
N PRO A 34 -1.31 -1.44 17.54
CA PRO A 34 -0.72 -0.22 18.07
C PRO A 34 -1.54 1.04 17.80
N ILE A 35 -2.18 1.14 16.62
CA ILE A 35 -3.05 2.27 16.27
C ILE A 35 -4.27 2.33 17.19
N VAL A 36 -4.96 1.20 17.36
CA VAL A 36 -6.14 1.12 18.24
C VAL A 36 -5.74 1.41 19.68
N THR A 37 -4.64 0.83 20.17
CA THR A 37 -4.13 1.09 21.51
C THR A 37 -3.80 2.57 21.72
N ALA A 38 -3.13 3.23 20.76
CA ALA A 38 -2.81 4.65 20.86
C ALA A 38 -4.07 5.53 20.93
N ILE A 39 -5.09 5.23 20.11
CA ILE A 39 -6.37 5.96 20.13
C ILE A 39 -7.10 5.74 21.46
N LEU A 40 -7.12 4.51 21.99
CA LEU A 40 -7.76 4.21 23.28
C LEU A 40 -7.06 4.89 24.45
N VAL A 41 -5.73 4.97 24.44
CA VAL A 41 -4.93 5.55 25.54
C VAL A 41 -4.93 7.09 25.49
N THR A 42 -4.81 7.68 24.31
CA THR A 42 -4.66 9.14 24.16
C THR A 42 -5.96 9.87 23.81
N GLY A 43 -7.00 9.12 23.44
CA GLY A 43 -8.26 9.64 22.91
C GLY A 43 -8.22 9.91 21.40
N PRO A 44 -9.39 10.04 20.75
CA PRO A 44 -9.48 10.33 19.32
C PRO A 44 -9.13 11.80 19.05
N THR A 45 -7.89 12.04 18.63
CA THR A 45 -7.43 13.37 18.20
C THR A 45 -7.39 13.46 16.68
N VAL A 46 -7.62 14.66 16.13
CA VAL A 46 -7.55 14.89 14.67
C VAL A 46 -6.17 14.48 14.11
N VAL A 47 -5.10 14.87 14.81
CA VAL A 47 -3.71 14.54 14.42
C VAL A 47 -3.48 13.02 14.49
N GLY A 48 -3.92 12.35 15.55
CA GLY A 48 -3.81 10.90 15.69
C GLY A 48 -4.56 10.14 14.60
N LEU A 49 -5.76 10.61 14.23
CA LEU A 49 -6.55 10.04 13.13
C LEU A 49 -5.86 10.25 11.78
N CYS A 50 -5.28 11.43 11.52
CA CYS A 50 -4.51 11.68 10.31
C CYS A 50 -3.30 10.73 10.20
N VAL A 51 -2.56 10.54 11.29
CA VAL A 51 -1.41 9.60 11.33
C VAL A 51 -1.87 8.16 11.13
N ALA A 52 -2.97 7.74 11.77
CA ALA A 52 -3.52 6.40 11.63
C ALA A 52 -3.96 6.09 10.18
N VAL A 53 -4.70 7.01 9.56
CA VAL A 53 -5.14 6.89 8.17
C VAL A 53 -3.95 6.87 7.22
N ALA A 54 -2.97 7.76 7.43
CA ALA A 54 -1.76 7.79 6.60
C ALA A 54 -0.95 6.48 6.70
N SER A 55 -0.84 5.91 7.91
CA SER A 55 -0.13 4.66 8.17
C SER A 55 -0.83 3.47 7.52
N LEU A 56 -2.16 3.37 7.64
CA LEU A 56 -2.97 2.33 6.99
C LEU A 56 -2.87 2.42 5.46
N ALA A 57 -3.00 3.63 4.91
CA ALA A 57 -2.87 3.86 3.47
C ALA A 57 -1.46 3.52 2.97
N GLY A 58 -0.42 3.86 3.73
CA GLY A 58 0.97 3.57 3.38
C GLY A 58 1.26 2.08 3.38
N PHE A 59 0.76 1.36 4.38
CA PHE A 59 0.84 -0.09 4.45
C PHE A 59 0.14 -0.77 3.26
N LEU A 60 -1.07 -0.33 2.92
CA LEU A 60 -1.81 -0.84 1.76
C LEU A 60 -1.15 -0.46 0.42
N ALA A 61 -0.39 0.64 0.37
CA ALA A 61 0.34 1.08 -0.82
C ALA A 61 1.58 0.22 -1.11
N HIS A 62 2.08 -0.54 -0.14
CA HIS A 62 3.32 -1.30 -0.30
C HIS A 62 3.24 -2.37 -1.40
N GLU A 63 2.18 -3.18 -1.44
CA GLU A 63 2.01 -4.18 -2.50
C GLU A 63 1.91 -3.58 -3.92
N PRO A 64 1.05 -2.59 -4.19
CA PRO A 64 0.98 -1.99 -5.52
C PRO A 64 2.25 -1.21 -5.88
N LEU A 65 3.00 -0.69 -4.90
CA LEU A 65 4.32 -0.11 -5.12
C LEU A 65 5.31 -1.16 -5.64
N LEU A 66 5.36 -2.35 -5.02
CA LEU A 66 6.21 -3.46 -5.50
C LEU A 66 5.81 -3.97 -6.89
N VAL A 67 4.51 -3.97 -7.21
CA VAL A 67 4.03 -4.28 -8.58
C VAL A 67 4.51 -3.22 -9.57
N ALA A 68 4.38 -1.93 -9.23
CA ALA A 68 4.81 -0.83 -10.07
C ALA A 68 6.33 -0.79 -10.28
N LEU A 69 7.11 -1.17 -9.26
CA LEU A 69 8.56 -1.32 -9.32
C LEU A 69 9.03 -2.58 -10.07
N GLY A 70 8.10 -3.40 -10.60
CA GLY A 70 8.44 -4.61 -11.36
C GLY A 70 8.98 -5.78 -10.52
N HIS A 71 8.90 -5.71 -9.20
CA HIS A 71 9.41 -6.74 -8.28
C HIS A 71 8.41 -7.90 -8.07
N ARG A 72 7.21 -7.84 -8.66
CA ARG A 72 6.24 -8.96 -8.73
C ARG A 72 6.19 -9.55 -10.15
N GLY A 73 6.00 -10.87 -10.24
CA GLY A 73 6.02 -11.61 -11.50
C GLY A 73 4.99 -11.16 -12.55
N ALA A 74 5.21 -11.58 -13.80
CA ALA A 74 4.50 -11.13 -15.01
C ALA A 74 2.95 -11.16 -14.95
N ARG A 75 2.36 -12.00 -14.08
CA ARG A 75 0.90 -12.06 -13.87
C ARG A 75 0.35 -10.84 -13.14
N ALA A 76 1.11 -10.25 -12.21
CA ALA A 76 0.72 -9.04 -11.48
C ALA A 76 0.87 -7.76 -12.33
N GLN A 77 1.76 -7.78 -13.33
CA GLN A 77 1.93 -6.68 -14.29
C GLN A 77 0.77 -6.58 -15.30
N ARG A 78 -0.06 -7.63 -15.47
CA ARG A 78 -1.23 -7.55 -16.37
C ARG A 78 -2.35 -6.66 -15.80
N THR A 79 -2.39 -6.43 -14.50
CA THR A 79 -3.34 -5.51 -13.83
C THR A 79 -2.72 -4.12 -13.54
N THR A 80 -1.60 -3.79 -14.19
CA THR A 80 -0.82 -2.56 -13.97
C THR A 80 -1.66 -1.27 -13.90
N PRO A 81 -2.59 -0.97 -14.84
CA PRO A 81 -3.29 0.32 -14.79
C PRO A 81 -4.19 0.45 -13.55
N ALA A 82 -4.83 -0.64 -13.10
CA ALA A 82 -5.62 -0.63 -11.87
C ALA A 82 -4.74 -0.56 -10.61
N ALA A 83 -3.59 -1.24 -10.62
CA ALA A 83 -2.61 -1.20 -9.54
C ALA A 83 -1.99 0.20 -9.38
N GLN A 84 -1.63 0.86 -10.48
CA GLN A 84 -1.11 2.22 -10.50
C GLN A 84 -2.12 3.24 -9.98
N ARG A 85 -3.38 3.19 -10.46
CA ARG A 85 -4.42 4.08 -9.94
C ARG A 85 -4.61 3.91 -8.43
N ARG A 86 -4.63 2.66 -7.95
CA ARG A 86 -4.76 2.37 -6.51
C ARG A 86 -3.55 2.86 -5.73
N LEU A 87 -2.33 2.70 -6.26
CA LEU A 87 -1.11 3.25 -5.68
C LEU A 87 -1.18 4.76 -5.56
N THR A 88 -1.57 5.48 -6.63
CA THR A 88 -1.68 6.93 -6.62
C THR A 88 -2.67 7.42 -5.57
N VAL A 89 -3.84 6.77 -5.46
CA VAL A 89 -4.83 7.13 -4.43
C VAL A 89 -4.26 6.90 -3.03
N LEU A 90 -3.68 5.74 -2.77
CA LEU A 90 -3.15 5.42 -1.45
C LEU A 90 -1.98 6.33 -1.06
N LEU A 91 -1.04 6.60 -1.99
CA LEU A 91 0.04 7.55 -1.76
C LEU A 91 -0.48 8.96 -1.51
N THR A 92 -1.48 9.41 -2.26
CA THR A 92 -2.08 10.74 -2.05
C THR A 92 -2.68 10.85 -0.65
N VAL A 93 -3.41 9.82 -0.21
CA VAL A 93 -3.97 9.78 1.15
C VAL A 93 -2.88 9.75 2.21
N THR A 94 -1.82 8.94 2.03
CA THR A 94 -0.69 8.90 2.95
C THR A 94 0.02 10.24 3.06
N ILE A 95 0.33 10.88 1.94
CA ILE A 95 1.04 12.16 1.90
C ILE A 95 0.15 13.26 2.48
N ALA A 96 -1.12 13.35 2.07
CA ALA A 96 -2.02 14.37 2.59
C ALA A 96 -2.25 14.21 4.11
N GLY A 97 -2.45 12.98 4.59
CA GLY A 97 -2.60 12.71 6.02
C GLY A 97 -1.32 13.02 6.82
N GLY A 98 -0.15 12.64 6.30
CA GLY A 98 1.15 12.94 6.92
C GLY A 98 1.45 14.43 6.97
N VAL A 99 1.23 15.15 5.87
CA VAL A 99 1.42 16.61 5.79
C VAL A 99 0.49 17.32 6.75
N ASN A 100 -0.80 16.96 6.77
CA ASN A 100 -1.75 17.53 7.73
C ASN A 100 -1.33 17.28 9.19
N ALA A 101 -0.85 16.06 9.50
CA ALA A 101 -0.35 15.74 10.83
C ALA A 101 0.89 16.57 11.22
N VAL A 102 1.79 16.86 10.28
CA VAL A 102 2.96 17.72 10.52
C VAL A 102 2.55 19.18 10.73
N VAL A 103 1.64 19.70 9.89
CA VAL A 103 1.19 21.10 9.93
C VAL A 103 0.44 21.38 11.23
N VAL A 104 -0.54 20.53 11.58
CA VAL A 104 -1.41 20.72 12.75
C VAL A 104 -0.78 20.19 14.04
N GLY A 105 0.11 19.19 13.94
CA GLY A 105 0.71 18.54 15.09
C GLY A 105 1.67 19.43 15.89
N SER A 106 1.80 19.12 17.18
CA SER A 106 2.77 19.76 18.07
C SER A 106 4.22 19.43 17.67
N THR A 107 5.19 20.17 18.22
CA THR A 107 6.62 19.94 17.97
C THR A 107 7.03 18.50 18.26
N SER A 108 6.49 17.88 19.32
CA SER A 108 6.72 16.46 19.63
C SER A 108 6.24 15.52 18.53
N VAL A 109 5.06 15.76 17.95
CA VAL A 109 4.54 14.97 16.83
C VAL A 109 5.46 15.08 15.62
N ARG A 110 5.94 16.30 15.32
CA ARG A 110 6.84 16.54 14.19
C ARG A 110 8.14 15.77 14.33
N TYR A 111 8.78 15.81 15.51
CA TYR A 111 10.00 15.04 15.75
C TYR A 111 9.77 13.52 15.64
N SER A 112 8.67 13.01 16.19
CA SER A 112 8.32 11.59 16.06
C SER A 112 8.12 11.18 14.61
N LEU A 113 7.41 12.00 13.81
CA LEU A 113 7.18 11.72 12.39
C LEU A 113 8.49 11.75 11.58
N VAL A 114 9.39 12.72 11.84
CA VAL A 114 10.70 12.77 11.20
C VAL A 114 11.53 11.53 11.52
N LEU A 115 11.55 11.11 12.79
CA LEU A 115 12.25 9.89 13.21
C LEU A 115 11.68 8.64 12.52
N CYS A 116 10.35 8.48 12.52
CA CYS A 116 9.67 7.37 11.86
C CYS A 116 9.93 7.35 10.34
N CYS A 117 9.85 8.51 9.67
CA CYS A 117 10.17 8.61 8.25
C CYS A 117 11.62 8.23 7.96
N THR A 118 12.56 8.69 8.78
CA THR A 118 13.99 8.37 8.61
C THR A 118 14.23 6.87 8.74
N LEU A 119 13.66 6.23 9.75
CA LEU A 119 13.73 4.78 9.94
C LEU A 119 13.06 4.01 8.79
N ALA A 120 11.87 4.45 8.36
CA ALA A 120 11.16 3.82 7.26
C ALA A 120 11.96 3.87 5.94
N ILE A 121 12.57 5.02 5.62
CA ILE A 121 13.43 5.19 4.46
C ILE A 121 14.66 4.29 4.58
N ALA A 122 15.34 4.28 5.73
CA ALA A 122 16.51 3.42 5.96
C ALA A 122 16.16 1.93 5.77
N CYS A 123 15.07 1.46 6.37
CA CYS A 123 14.59 0.07 6.21
C CYS A 123 14.22 -0.23 4.76
N PHE A 124 13.56 0.68 4.05
CA PHE A 124 13.19 0.50 2.65
C PHE A 124 14.42 0.43 1.74
N VAL A 125 15.41 1.30 1.95
CA VAL A 125 16.68 1.29 1.22
C VAL A 125 17.43 -0.02 1.47
N LEU A 126 17.52 -0.46 2.74
CA LEU A 126 18.14 -1.73 3.09
C LEU A 126 17.40 -2.93 2.48
N ALA A 127 16.07 -2.89 2.44
CA ALA A 127 15.25 -3.95 1.84
C ALA A 127 15.48 -4.06 0.31
N ILE A 128 15.66 -2.94 -0.38
CA ILE A 128 15.99 -2.93 -1.82
C ILE A 128 17.46 -3.31 -2.06
N ALA A 129 18.39 -2.83 -1.22
CA ALA A 129 19.82 -3.10 -1.35
C ALA A 129 20.20 -4.54 -0.95
N GLY A 130 19.43 -5.14 -0.04
CA GLY A 130 19.54 -6.52 0.35
C GLY A 130 19.11 -7.44 -0.78
N LYS A 131 20.05 -7.73 -1.70
CA LYS A 131 19.99 -8.88 -2.63
C LYS A 131 19.29 -10.02 -1.90
N HIS A 132 18.11 -10.42 -2.38
CA HIS A 132 17.40 -11.60 -1.90
C HIS A 132 18.40 -12.76 -1.90
N ARG A 133 19.02 -13.07 -0.76
CA ARG A 133 19.63 -14.37 -0.53
C ARG A 133 18.46 -15.31 -0.47
N THR A 134 18.08 -15.82 -1.64
CA THR A 134 17.39 -17.09 -1.77
C THR A 134 18.21 -18.08 -0.97
N LEU A 135 17.73 -18.40 0.24
CA LEU A 135 18.12 -19.62 0.90
C LEU A 135 17.80 -20.72 -0.12
N GLY A 136 18.85 -21.27 -0.71
CA GLY A 136 18.77 -22.49 -1.51
C GLY A 136 18.39 -23.67 -0.64
#